data_AF-Q840K4-F1
#
_entry.id   AF-Q840K4-F1
#
_cell.length_a   1.000
_cell.length_b   1.000
_cell.length_c   1.000
_cell.angle_alpha   90.00
_cell.angle_beta   90.00
_cell.angle_gamma   90.00
#
_symmetry.space_group_name_H-M   'P 1'
#
loop_
_entity.id
_entity.type
_entity.pdbx_description
1 polymer ?
#
loop_
_entity_poly.entity_id
_entity_poly.type
_entity_poly.pdbx_seq_one_letter_code
_entity_poly.pdbx_strand_id
1 'polypeptide(L)' 'LARVGRYKVNKKLGLNTNHPITTTTLTEEDVVATIEYLVRLHEGQATMTVPGGVEVPVETDD' A
#
# COMPACT_ATOMS: atom_id res chain seq x y z
N LEU A 1 3.74 12.22 6.50
CA LEU A 1 3.22 11.02 7.22
C LEU A 1 3.83 10.94 8.62
N ALA A 2 3.00 11.11 9.66
CA ALA A 2 3.40 10.72 11.01
C ALA A 2 3.52 9.18 11.10
N ARG A 3 4.11 8.66 12.19
CA ARG A 3 4.37 7.23 12.39
C ARG A 3 3.15 6.33 12.14
N VAL A 4 1.98 6.72 12.65
CA VAL A 4 0.73 5.97 12.44
C VAL A 4 0.26 6.03 10.98
N GLY A 5 0.42 7.17 10.31
CA GLY A 5 0.06 7.31 8.90
C GLY A 5 0.90 6.40 8.00
N ARG A 6 2.23 6.38 8.22
CA ARG A 6 3.12 5.48 7.47
C ARG A 6 2.81 4.01 7.74
N TYR A 7 2.53 3.65 9.00
CA TYR A 7 2.11 2.29 9.35
C TYR A 7 0.85 1.85 8.59
N LYS A 8 -0.17 2.73 8.50
CA LYS A 8 -1.41 2.42 7.79
C LYS A 8 -1.17 2.21 6.29
N VAL A 9 -0.38 3.06 5.65
CA VAL A 9 0.00 2.93 4.22
C VAL A 9 0.73 1.61 3.99
N ASN A 10 1.76 1.32 4.78
CA ASN A 10 2.52 0.06 4.69
C ASN A 10 1.62 -1.17 4.86
N LYS A 11 0.68 -1.13 5.80
CA LYS A 11 -0.25 -2.23 6.03
C LYS A 11 -1.24 -2.41 4.89
N LYS A 12 -1.86 -1.33 4.40
CA LYS A 12 -2.89 -1.37 3.34
C LYS A 12 -2.29 -1.79 1.99
N LEU A 13 -1.09 -1.31 1.68
CA LEU A 13 -0.40 -1.58 0.42
C LEU A 13 0.60 -2.73 0.52
N GLY A 14 0.74 -3.41 1.66
CA GLY A 14 1.73 -4.50 1.84
C GLY A 14 3.20 -4.07 1.73
N LEU A 15 3.49 -2.77 1.68
CA LEU A 15 4.83 -2.23 1.50
C LEU A 15 5.60 -2.23 2.82
N ASN A 16 6.86 -2.64 2.79
CA ASN A 16 7.80 -2.45 3.90
C ASN A 16 7.29 -2.92 5.28
N THR A 17 6.43 -3.94 5.31
CA THR A 17 5.71 -4.39 6.52
C THR A 17 6.64 -4.90 7.62
N ASN A 18 7.82 -5.41 7.24
CA ASN A 18 8.82 -5.96 8.16
C ASN A 18 9.99 -5.00 8.45
N HIS A 19 9.93 -3.76 7.95
CA HIS A 19 11.00 -2.79 8.11
C HIS A 19 10.61 -1.70 9.13
N PRO A 20 11.57 -1.19 9.93
CA PRO A 20 11.33 -0.04 10.78
C PRO A 20 10.84 1.16 9.96
N ILE A 21 9.86 1.89 10.50
CA ILE A 21 9.41 3.15 9.89
C ILE A 21 10.50 4.19 10.09
N THR A 22 11.27 4.47 9.04
CA THR A 22 12.36 5.46 9.03
C THR A 22 11.99 6.73 8.27
N THR A 23 11.02 6.65 7.35
CA THR A 23 10.64 7.75 6.46
C THR A 23 9.27 8.32 6.84
N THR A 24 9.19 9.65 6.87
CA THR A 24 7.96 10.39 7.19
C THR A 24 7.36 11.09 5.97
N THR A 25 7.99 11.01 4.81
CA THR A 25 7.46 11.53 3.53
C THR A 25 6.88 10.40 2.68
N LEU A 26 6.10 10.76 1.66
CA LEU A 26 5.71 9.79 0.62
C LEU A 26 6.95 9.46 -0.22
N THR A 27 7.09 8.18 -0.56
CA THR A 27 8.06 7.69 -1.54
C THR A 27 7.36 7.49 -2.88
N GLU A 28 8.14 7.36 -3.94
CA GLU A 28 7.62 7.02 -5.26
C GLU A 28 6.87 5.67 -5.26
N GLU A 29 7.41 4.69 -4.54
CA GLU A 29 6.79 3.36 -4.36
C GLU A 29 5.37 3.47 -3.78
N ASP A 30 5.16 4.36 -2.81
CA ASP A 30 3.82 4.56 -2.23
C ASP A 30 2.83 5.08 -3.27
N VAL A 31 3.26 6.03 -4.10
CA VAL A 31 2.41 6.67 -5.09
C VAL A 31 2.04 5.68 -6.17
N VAL A 32 3.02 4.94 -6.69
CA VAL A 32 2.80 3.92 -7.72
C VAL A 32 1.86 2.84 -7.20
N ALA A 33 2.14 2.27 -6.02
CA ALA A 33 1.29 1.22 -5.44
C ALA A 33 -0.13 1.73 -5.12
N THR A 34 -0.29 3.00 -4.73
CA THR A 34 -1.62 3.59 -4.50
C THR A 34 -2.41 3.77 -5.78
N ILE A 35 -1.79 4.28 -6.85
CA ILE A 35 -2.47 4.42 -8.16
C ILE A 35 -2.87 3.05 -8.69
N GLU A 36 -1.94 2.11 -8.61
CA GLU A 36 -2.14 0.72 -9.01
C GLU A 36 -3.31 0.05 -8.23
N TYR A 37 -3.38 0.28 -6.92
CA TYR A 37 -4.49 -0.16 -6.08
C TYR A 37 -5.84 0.41 -6.55
N LEU A 38 -5.89 1.73 -6.79
CA LEU A 38 -7.13 2.41 -7.20
C LEU A 38 -7.62 1.94 -8.57
N VAL A 39 -6.72 1.71 -9.52
CA VAL A 39 -7.08 1.17 -10.84
C VAL A 39 -7.65 -0.24 -10.71
N ARG A 40 -7.04 -1.11 -9.92
CA ARG A 40 -7.56 -2.45 -9.66
C ARG A 40 -8.90 -2.45 -8.95
N LEU A 41 -9.07 -1.57 -7.96
CA LEU A 41 -10.33 -1.38 -7.27
C LEU A 41 -11.43 -0.95 -8.25
N HIS A 42 -11.10 -0.04 -9.17
CA HIS A 42 -12.01 0.41 -10.22
C HIS A 42 -12.41 -0.72 -11.19
N GLU A 43 -11.47 -1.61 -11.52
CA GLU A 43 -11.73 -2.80 -12.35
C GLU A 43 -12.44 -3.94 -11.60
N GLY A 44 -12.66 -3.82 -10.28
CA GLY A 44 -13.29 -4.85 -9.45
C GLY A 44 -12.37 -6.04 -9.15
N GLN A 45 -11.05 -5.88 -9.26
CA GLN A 45 -10.11 -6.91 -8.83
C GLN A 45 -10.06 -6.97 -7.31
N ALA A 46 -10.04 -8.18 -6.75
CA ALA A 46 -10.10 -8.38 -5.29
C ALA A 46 -8.73 -8.46 -4.61
N THR A 47 -7.65 -8.66 -5.37
CA THR A 47 -6.29 -8.80 -4.85
C THR A 47 -5.28 -8.12 -5.77
N MET A 48 -4.12 -7.77 -5.20
CA MET A 48 -2.97 -7.33 -5.97
C MET A 48 -1.68 -7.88 -5.36
N THR A 49 -0.68 -8.14 -6.20
CA THR A 49 0.66 -8.51 -5.77
C THR A 49 1.55 -7.27 -5.83
N VAL A 50 2.09 -6.85 -4.70
CA VAL A 50 2.97 -5.68 -4.60
C VAL A 50 4.44 -6.06 -4.76
N PRO A 51 5.34 -5.08 -4.99
CA PRO A 51 6.78 -5.34 -5.01
C PRO A 51 7.22 -6.13 -3.78
N GLY A 52 7.94 -7.24 -4.00
CA GLY A 52 8.29 -8.21 -2.95
C GLY A 52 7.40 -9.46 -2.90
N GLY A 53 6.40 -9.57 -3.77
CA GLY A 53 5.61 -10.80 -3.96
C GLY A 53 4.53 -11.01 -2.91
N VAL A 54 4.22 -9.99 -2.12
CA VAL A 54 3.16 -10.04 -1.10
C VAL A 54 1.82 -9.79 -1.79
N GLU A 55 0.85 -10.68 -1.56
CA GLU A 55 -0.53 -10.48 -2.00
C GLU A 55 -1.30 -9.68 -0.94
N VAL A 56 -2.01 -8.64 -1.37
CA VAL A 56 -2.86 -7.81 -0.52
C VAL A 56 -4.27 -7.69 -1.09
N PRO A 57 -5.31 -7.62 -0.24
CA PRO A 57 -6.67 -7.41 -0.69
C PRO A 57 -6.86 -6.01 -1.26
N VAL A 58 -7.72 -5.89 -2.27
CA VAL A 58 -8.13 -4.63 -2.89
C VAL A 58 -9.61 -4.43 -2.63
N GLU A 59 -9.92 -3.54 -1.70
CA GLU A 59 -11.26 -3.29 -1.17
C GLU A 59 -11.44 -1.83 -0.71
N THR A 60 -12.67 -1.34 -0.69
CA THR A 60 -12.98 -0.06 -0.06
C THR A 60 -12.79 -0.15 1.45
N ASP A 61 -12.28 0.91 2.07
CA ASP A 61 -12.31 1.04 3.53
C ASP A 61 -13.74 1.43 3.96
N ASP A 62 -14.25 0.80 5.03
CA ASP A 62 -15.52 1.15 5.69
C ASP A 62 -15.44 2.49 6.45
#